data_AF-A0AAV4C538-F1
#
_entry.id   AF-A0AAV4C538-F1
#
_cell.length_a   1.000
_cell.length_b   1.000
_cell.length_c   1.000
_cell.angle_alpha   90.00
_cell.angle_beta   90.00
_cell.angle_gamma   90.00
#
_symmetry.space_group_name_H-M   'P 1'
#
loop_
_entity.id
_entity.type
_entity.pdbx_description
1 polymer ?
#
loop_
_entity_poly.entity_id
_entity_poly.type
_entity_poly.pdbx_seq_one_letter_code
_entity_poly.pdbx_strand_id
1 'polypeptide(L)'
;MEDTLQKKDFLSKWTSSVNLSGNLELFIKDFHGSHSEFIDLEFKSLTPGLYHESPGLSQLPQTLLDQLGKEMRKCCVEIVANLTDDCVERGAAILQCLVILCRNCDNIFFVASCDFVSHAVNAAQSILSRLYSNKQPEAAASQEPSGILFKFVKIVFHFLECLYDPYFIWRKRLKGWPVDVEQVLSKPAAVHNEIIPFFHECFQYPGLSRGLQKGLLHILGAIMCGAETNAVLVVTPASVDVVLSVLSGKAQCCQGVEGDTRLLEGLVGEGGESSTSVNVTEDIQHLTLKCVVCMVQTLHLSAADQ
;
A
#
# COMPACT_ATOMS: atom_id res chain seq x y z
N MET A 1 -16.80 14.92 -22.69
CA MET A 1 -16.45 14.44 -24.05
C MET A 1 -15.19 13.59 -24.01
N GLU A 2 -14.13 14.05 -23.33
CA GLU A 2 -12.88 13.30 -23.11
C GLU A 2 -13.08 12.05 -22.23
N ASP A 3 -13.79 12.19 -21.11
CA ASP A 3 -14.21 11.09 -20.22
C ASP A 3 -14.94 9.96 -20.97
N THR A 4 -15.90 10.34 -21.83
CA THR A 4 -16.67 9.40 -22.67
C THR A 4 -15.80 8.68 -23.71
N LEU A 5 -14.72 9.31 -24.17
CA LEU A 5 -13.81 8.75 -25.17
C LEU A 5 -12.83 7.76 -24.52
N GLN A 6 -12.25 8.12 -23.36
CA GLN A 6 -11.41 7.23 -22.56
C GLN A 6 -12.18 6.00 -22.09
N LYS A 7 -13.44 6.18 -21.66
CA LYS A 7 -14.33 5.08 -21.26
C LYS A 7 -14.60 4.10 -22.41
N LYS A 8 -14.81 4.62 -23.63
CA LYS A 8 -14.97 3.80 -24.84
C LYS A 8 -13.68 3.06 -25.20
N ASP A 9 -12.53 3.70 -25.09
CA ASP A 9 -11.22 3.07 -25.34
C ASP A 9 -10.96 1.92 -24.34
N PHE A 10 -11.19 2.15 -23.05
CA PHE A 10 -11.05 1.11 -22.02
C PHE A 10 -11.96 -0.09 -22.27
N LEU A 11 -13.27 0.15 -22.49
CA LEU A 11 -14.23 -0.94 -22.76
C LEU A 11 -13.91 -1.68 -24.05
N SER A 12 -13.43 -0.97 -25.08
CA SER A 12 -12.96 -1.58 -26.33
C SER A 12 -11.75 -2.47 -26.12
N LYS A 13 -10.75 -1.98 -25.36
CA LYS A 13 -9.55 -2.75 -24.99
C LYS A 13 -9.93 -3.99 -24.19
N TRP A 14 -10.74 -3.84 -23.13
CA TRP A 14 -11.24 -4.95 -22.33
C TRP A 14 -11.99 -5.98 -23.19
N THR A 15 -12.95 -5.54 -23.99
CA THR A 15 -13.76 -6.43 -24.83
C THR A 15 -12.89 -7.15 -25.86
N SER A 16 -11.89 -6.47 -26.42
CA SER A 16 -10.91 -7.08 -27.32
C SER A 16 -10.07 -8.14 -26.60
N SER A 17 -9.58 -7.86 -25.39
CA SER A 17 -8.82 -8.83 -24.58
C SER A 17 -9.64 -10.06 -24.20
N VAL A 18 -10.93 -9.88 -23.90
CA VAL A 18 -11.86 -10.98 -23.65
C VAL A 18 -12.11 -11.81 -24.91
N ASN A 19 -12.30 -11.16 -26.07
CA ASN A 19 -12.59 -11.82 -27.36
C ASN A 19 -11.35 -12.48 -28.01
N LEU A 20 -10.13 -11.99 -27.75
CA LEU A 20 -8.86 -12.51 -28.28
C LEU A 20 -8.32 -13.72 -27.51
N SER A 21 -9.18 -14.46 -26.80
CA SER A 21 -8.84 -15.64 -25.97
C SER A 21 -8.33 -15.30 -24.56
N GLY A 22 -9.11 -14.58 -23.76
CA GLY A 22 -8.98 -14.61 -22.29
C GLY A 22 -7.64 -14.17 -21.70
N ASN A 23 -6.88 -13.32 -22.39
CA ASN A 23 -5.54 -12.95 -21.94
C ASN A 23 -5.59 -11.73 -20.99
N LEU A 24 -6.05 -11.97 -19.76
CA LEU A 24 -6.05 -10.99 -18.67
C LEU A 24 -4.66 -10.37 -18.46
N GLU A 25 -3.60 -11.15 -18.66
CA GLU A 25 -2.22 -10.71 -18.50
C GLU A 25 -1.84 -9.63 -19.53
N LEU A 26 -2.20 -9.80 -20.80
CA LEU A 26 -2.02 -8.78 -21.84
C LEU A 26 -2.80 -7.51 -21.50
N PHE A 27 -4.05 -7.64 -21.04
CA PHE A 27 -4.84 -6.49 -20.60
C PHE A 27 -4.14 -5.74 -19.46
N ILE A 28 -3.71 -6.45 -18.40
CA ILE A 28 -3.02 -5.85 -17.26
C ILE A 28 -1.74 -5.15 -17.72
N LYS A 29 -0.96 -5.76 -18.61
CA LYS A 29 0.27 -5.19 -19.15
C LYS A 29 0.01 -3.88 -19.91
N ASP A 30 -0.95 -3.88 -20.83
CA ASP A 30 -1.31 -2.71 -21.62
C ASP A 30 -1.91 -1.59 -20.75
N PHE A 31 -2.76 -1.98 -19.80
CA PHE A 31 -3.39 -1.07 -18.85
C PHE A 31 -2.35 -0.41 -17.93
N HIS A 32 -1.42 -1.18 -17.39
CA HIS A 32 -0.30 -0.69 -16.59
C HIS A 32 0.61 0.24 -17.41
N GLY A 33 0.95 -0.13 -18.64
CA GLY A 33 1.78 0.71 -19.51
C GLY A 33 1.14 2.06 -19.83
N SER A 34 -0.19 2.14 -19.84
CA SER A 34 -0.94 3.36 -20.13
C SER A 34 -1.16 4.27 -18.91
N HIS A 35 -0.98 3.75 -17.69
CA HIS A 35 -1.39 4.42 -16.44
C HIS A 35 -0.37 4.27 -15.30
N SER A 36 0.89 3.99 -15.62
CA SER A 36 1.94 3.72 -14.63
C SER A 36 2.22 4.91 -13.69
N GLU A 37 1.88 6.13 -14.10
CA GLU A 37 2.01 7.36 -13.32
C GLU A 37 1.20 7.36 -12.02
N PHE A 38 0.14 6.54 -11.97
CA PHE A 38 -0.73 6.39 -10.81
C PHE A 38 -0.17 5.48 -9.73
N ILE A 39 0.92 4.75 -10.00
CA ILE A 39 1.57 3.85 -9.05
C ILE A 39 2.73 4.60 -8.40
N ASP A 40 2.49 5.13 -7.21
CA ASP A 40 3.45 5.99 -6.50
C ASP A 40 3.89 5.38 -5.16
N LEU A 41 4.76 4.37 -5.26
CA LEU A 41 5.32 3.65 -4.11
C LEU A 41 6.32 4.48 -3.29
N GLU A 42 6.90 5.52 -3.90
CA GLU A 42 7.98 6.34 -3.33
C GLU A 42 7.54 7.78 -3.03
N PHE A 43 6.24 8.07 -3.09
CA PHE A 43 5.63 9.34 -2.69
C PHE A 43 6.10 10.56 -3.51
N LYS A 44 6.44 10.33 -4.79
CA LYS A 44 7.01 11.32 -5.71
C LYS A 44 5.97 12.05 -6.56
N SER A 45 4.85 11.39 -6.87
CA SER A 45 3.86 11.88 -7.84
C SER A 45 2.80 12.80 -7.25
N LEU A 46 2.85 13.07 -5.94
CA LEU A 46 1.86 13.91 -5.26
C LEU A 46 1.98 15.39 -5.66
N THR A 47 0.91 15.94 -6.25
CA THR A 47 0.79 17.35 -6.66
C THR A 47 -0.02 18.20 -5.66
N PRO A 48 0.32 19.50 -5.47
CA PRO A 48 -0.51 20.41 -4.68
C PRO A 48 -1.88 20.61 -5.33
N GLY A 49 -2.93 20.68 -4.51
CA GLY A 49 -4.29 20.99 -4.97
C GLY A 49 -5.19 19.77 -5.20
N LEU A 50 -6.02 19.88 -6.23
CA LEU A 50 -7.11 18.93 -6.53
C LEU A 50 -6.58 17.54 -6.88
N TYR A 51 -7.39 16.56 -6.50
CA TYR A 51 -7.19 15.15 -6.77
C TYR A 51 -7.01 14.88 -8.27
N HIS A 52 -5.88 14.28 -8.67
CA HIS A 52 -5.74 13.74 -10.02
C HIS A 52 -6.44 12.39 -10.06
N GLU A 53 -7.66 12.39 -10.58
CA GLU A 53 -8.44 11.19 -10.82
C GLU A 53 -7.82 10.39 -11.96
N SER A 54 -7.87 9.07 -11.85
CA SER A 54 -7.60 8.18 -12.98
C SER A 54 -8.66 8.40 -14.07
N PRO A 55 -8.34 8.19 -15.36
CA PRO A 55 -9.31 8.25 -16.46
C PRO A 55 -10.68 7.65 -16.12
N GLY A 56 -11.73 8.12 -16.81
CA GLY A 56 -13.16 7.83 -16.63
C GLY A 56 -13.64 6.38 -16.53
N LEU A 57 -13.13 5.61 -15.57
CA LEU A 57 -13.37 4.19 -15.37
C LEU A 57 -14.53 3.89 -14.42
N SER A 58 -15.45 4.85 -14.24
CA SER A 58 -16.58 4.78 -13.28
C SER A 58 -17.58 3.65 -13.52
N GLN A 59 -17.44 2.86 -14.59
CA GLN A 59 -18.24 1.67 -14.84
C GLN A 59 -17.33 0.52 -15.28
N LEU A 60 -16.83 -0.21 -14.29
CA LEU A 60 -16.05 -1.42 -14.54
C LEU A 60 -16.94 -2.52 -15.10
N PRO A 61 -16.48 -3.26 -16.13
CA PRO A 61 -17.12 -4.50 -16.53
C PRO A 61 -17.20 -5.45 -15.34
N GLN A 62 -18.39 -5.98 -15.05
CA GLN A 62 -18.57 -6.85 -13.89
C GLN A 62 -17.71 -8.13 -13.95
N THR A 63 -17.35 -8.55 -15.16
CA THR A 63 -16.44 -9.69 -15.41
C THR A 63 -14.97 -9.38 -15.13
N LEU A 64 -14.56 -8.10 -15.11
CA LEU A 64 -13.17 -7.72 -14.85
C LEU A 64 -12.78 -8.03 -13.40
N LEU A 65 -13.56 -7.54 -12.43
CA LEU A 65 -13.28 -7.78 -11.01
C LEU A 65 -13.37 -9.29 -10.67
N ASP A 66 -14.28 -10.03 -11.30
CA ASP A 66 -14.37 -11.48 -11.14
C ASP A 66 -13.09 -12.19 -11.65
N GLN A 67 -12.59 -11.83 -12.83
CA GLN A 67 -11.35 -12.41 -13.37
C GLN A 67 -10.12 -12.03 -12.54
N LEU A 68 -9.98 -10.75 -12.18
CA LEU A 68 -8.91 -10.30 -11.29
C LEU A 68 -8.99 -11.01 -9.93
N GLY A 69 -10.20 -11.22 -9.39
CA GLY A 69 -10.41 -11.91 -8.12
C GLY A 69 -9.98 -13.37 -8.17
N LYS A 70 -10.33 -14.08 -9.25
CA LYS A 70 -9.92 -15.48 -9.47
C LYS A 70 -8.40 -15.61 -9.56
N GLU A 71 -7.75 -14.77 -10.37
CA GLU A 71 -6.29 -14.82 -10.51
C GLU A 71 -5.57 -14.34 -9.25
N MET A 72 -6.09 -13.35 -8.54
CA MET A 72 -5.51 -12.91 -7.26
C MET A 72 -5.58 -14.02 -6.20
N ARG A 73 -6.71 -14.73 -6.12
CA ARG A 73 -6.86 -15.89 -5.23
C ARG A 73 -5.85 -16.97 -5.56
N LYS A 74 -5.68 -17.29 -6.85
CA LYS A 74 -4.69 -18.27 -7.32
C LYS A 74 -3.27 -17.86 -6.93
N CYS A 75 -2.89 -16.61 -7.21
CA CYS A 75 -1.58 -16.08 -6.82
C CYS A 75 -1.37 -16.14 -5.30
N CYS A 76 -2.37 -15.78 -4.50
CA CYS A 76 -2.30 -15.88 -3.04
C CYS A 76 -2.05 -17.32 -2.57
N VAL A 77 -2.77 -18.30 -3.12
CA VAL A 77 -2.56 -19.73 -2.76
C VAL A 77 -1.15 -20.18 -3.12
N GLU A 78 -0.65 -19.80 -4.30
CA GLU A 78 0.70 -20.15 -4.76
C GLU A 78 1.80 -19.46 -3.93
N ILE A 79 1.60 -18.18 -3.55
CA ILE A 79 2.50 -17.41 -2.68
C ILE A 79 2.60 -18.07 -1.31
N VAL A 80 1.45 -18.43 -0.71
CA VAL A 80 1.40 -19.09 0.61
C VAL A 80 2.07 -20.47 0.57
N ALA A 81 1.87 -21.23 -0.51
CA ALA A 81 2.38 -22.60 -0.62
C ALA A 81 3.88 -22.65 -0.96
N ASN A 82 4.32 -21.90 -1.97
CA ASN A 82 5.60 -22.14 -2.65
C ASN A 82 6.47 -20.88 -2.81
N LEU A 83 5.89 -19.68 -2.72
CA LEU A 83 6.55 -18.38 -2.85
C LEU A 83 7.55 -18.30 -4.05
N THR A 84 7.04 -18.49 -5.26
CA THR A 84 7.84 -18.34 -6.49
C THR A 84 7.79 -16.90 -6.99
N ASP A 85 8.87 -16.40 -7.60
CA ASP A 85 8.91 -15.03 -8.15
C ASP A 85 7.77 -14.80 -9.15
N ASP A 86 7.46 -15.80 -9.98
CA ASP A 86 6.41 -15.78 -11.00
C ASP A 86 5.00 -15.53 -10.41
N CYS A 87 4.63 -16.17 -9.29
CA CYS A 87 3.32 -15.91 -8.65
C CYS A 87 3.28 -14.56 -7.94
N VAL A 88 4.42 -14.10 -7.40
CA VAL A 88 4.57 -12.77 -6.80
C VAL A 88 4.43 -11.68 -7.87
N GLU A 89 5.04 -11.84 -9.05
CA GLU A 89 4.93 -10.90 -10.17
C GLU A 89 3.50 -10.75 -10.66
N ARG A 90 2.80 -11.88 -10.88
CA ARG A 90 1.40 -11.86 -11.27
C ARG A 90 0.52 -11.18 -10.23
N GLY A 91 0.67 -11.54 -8.96
CA GLY A 91 -0.06 -10.92 -7.87
C GLY A 91 0.21 -9.41 -7.77
N ALA A 92 1.47 -9.00 -7.92
CA ALA A 92 1.86 -7.60 -7.96
C ALA A 92 1.18 -6.85 -9.12
N ALA A 93 1.17 -7.43 -10.32
CA ALA A 93 0.55 -6.82 -11.50
C ALA A 93 -0.97 -6.64 -11.33
N ILE A 94 -1.64 -7.63 -10.72
CA ILE A 94 -3.07 -7.53 -10.38
C ILE A 94 -3.32 -6.40 -9.36
N LEU A 95 -2.53 -6.33 -8.28
CA LEU A 95 -2.66 -5.28 -7.29
C LEU A 95 -2.36 -3.89 -7.86
N GLN A 96 -1.37 -3.76 -8.75
CA GLN A 96 -1.10 -2.52 -9.48
C GLN A 96 -2.29 -2.10 -10.36
N CYS A 97 -2.94 -3.04 -11.03
CA CYS A 97 -4.19 -2.78 -11.75
C CYS A 97 -5.27 -2.25 -10.80
N LEU A 98 -5.46 -2.89 -9.64
CA LEU A 98 -6.44 -2.45 -8.62
C LEU A 98 -6.10 -1.06 -8.05
N VAL A 99 -4.82 -0.73 -7.84
CA VAL A 99 -4.38 0.62 -7.46
C VAL A 99 -4.87 1.63 -8.48
N ILE A 100 -4.57 1.41 -9.77
CA ILE A 100 -4.97 2.31 -10.86
C ILE A 100 -6.50 2.43 -10.94
N LEU A 101 -7.23 1.33 -10.72
CA LEU A 101 -8.70 1.37 -10.68
C LEU A 101 -9.23 2.21 -9.51
N CYS A 102 -8.65 2.07 -8.32
CA CYS A 102 -9.05 2.82 -7.12
C CYS A 102 -8.64 4.30 -7.14
N ARG A 103 -7.75 4.70 -8.06
CA ARG A 103 -7.51 6.12 -8.38
C ARG A 103 -8.70 6.78 -9.08
N ASN A 104 -9.71 6.02 -9.48
CA ASN A 104 -11.06 6.56 -9.71
C ASN A 104 -11.91 6.19 -8.50
N CYS A 105 -12.42 7.20 -7.79
CA CYS A 105 -13.04 6.97 -6.49
C CYS A 105 -14.36 6.19 -6.57
N ASP A 106 -15.03 6.23 -7.73
CA ASP A 106 -16.27 5.47 -7.96
C ASP A 106 -16.04 3.95 -7.92
N ASN A 107 -14.79 3.51 -8.12
CA ASN A 107 -14.42 2.09 -8.13
C ASN A 107 -14.16 1.53 -6.73
N ILE A 108 -13.91 2.37 -5.72
CA ILE A 108 -13.47 1.95 -4.39
C ILE A 108 -14.48 1.01 -3.76
N PHE A 109 -15.78 1.35 -3.82
CA PHE A 109 -16.83 0.51 -3.25
C PHE A 109 -16.85 -0.89 -3.87
N PHE A 110 -16.75 -0.99 -5.19
CA PHE A 110 -16.77 -2.28 -5.89
C PHE A 110 -15.53 -3.12 -5.58
N VAL A 111 -14.35 -2.50 -5.60
CA VAL A 111 -13.10 -3.19 -5.29
C VAL A 111 -13.07 -3.64 -3.82
N ALA A 112 -13.48 -2.79 -2.89
CA ALA A 112 -13.56 -3.12 -1.46
C ALA A 112 -14.61 -4.18 -1.14
N SER A 113 -15.65 -4.36 -1.98
CA SER A 113 -16.65 -5.41 -1.78
C SER A 113 -16.17 -6.82 -2.14
N CYS A 114 -14.99 -6.95 -2.74
CA CYS A 114 -14.37 -8.20 -3.15
C CYS A 114 -13.30 -8.67 -2.15
N ASP A 115 -12.90 -9.94 -2.22
CA ASP A 115 -11.90 -10.55 -1.33
C ASP A 115 -10.43 -10.10 -1.59
N PHE A 116 -10.21 -9.01 -2.35
CA PHE A 116 -8.87 -8.57 -2.74
C PHE A 116 -7.99 -8.22 -1.55
N VAL A 117 -8.56 -7.53 -0.55
CA VAL A 117 -7.82 -7.14 0.66
C VAL A 117 -7.35 -8.38 1.41
N SER A 118 -8.22 -9.39 1.54
CA SER A 118 -7.89 -10.62 2.23
C SER A 118 -6.78 -11.40 1.52
N HIS A 119 -6.86 -11.53 0.20
CA HIS A 119 -5.81 -12.17 -0.58
C HIS A 119 -4.48 -11.39 -0.55
N ALA A 120 -4.53 -10.05 -0.59
CA ALA A 120 -3.34 -9.21 -0.52
C ALA A 120 -2.64 -9.29 0.83
N VAL A 121 -3.39 -9.23 1.92
CA VAL A 121 -2.89 -9.30 3.30
C VAL A 121 -2.29 -10.67 3.58
N ASN A 122 -2.99 -11.77 3.24
CA ASN A 122 -2.48 -13.13 3.44
C ASN A 122 -1.18 -13.38 2.65
N ALA A 123 -1.11 -12.90 1.41
CA ALA A 123 0.10 -12.97 0.60
C ALA A 123 1.25 -12.15 1.23
N ALA A 124 0.98 -10.92 1.67
CA ALA A 124 1.97 -10.07 2.34
C ALA A 124 2.47 -10.68 3.64
N GLN A 125 1.60 -11.25 4.49
CA GLN A 125 1.98 -11.95 5.71
C GLN A 125 2.87 -13.15 5.43
N SER A 126 2.56 -13.93 4.38
CA SER A 126 3.37 -15.07 3.97
C SER A 126 4.77 -14.64 3.50
N ILE A 127 4.83 -13.56 2.70
CA ILE A 127 6.09 -12.94 2.26
C ILE A 127 6.91 -12.45 3.46
N LEU A 128 6.31 -11.65 4.35
CA LEU A 128 7.00 -11.11 5.52
C LEU A 128 7.47 -12.21 6.46
N SER A 129 6.65 -13.22 6.68
CA SER A 129 7.03 -14.40 7.47
C SER A 129 8.23 -15.10 6.86
N ARG A 130 8.32 -15.22 5.54
CA ARG A 130 9.50 -15.80 4.89
C ARG A 130 10.74 -14.92 5.01
N LEU A 131 10.59 -13.61 4.78
CA LEU A 131 11.69 -12.63 4.85
C LEU A 131 12.30 -12.54 6.26
N TYR A 132 11.47 -12.64 7.30
CA TYR A 132 11.86 -12.43 8.70
C TYR A 132 11.77 -13.69 9.56
N SER A 133 11.69 -14.88 8.94
CA SER A 133 11.75 -16.15 9.68
C SER A 133 13.13 -16.36 10.28
N ASN A 134 13.20 -16.53 11.61
CA ASN A 134 14.42 -16.87 12.38
C ASN A 134 15.05 -18.24 12.04
N LYS A 135 14.70 -18.86 10.90
CA LYS A 135 15.09 -20.22 10.49
C LYS A 135 15.54 -20.25 9.03
N GLN A 136 16.51 -19.43 8.63
CA GLN A 136 17.32 -19.85 7.47
C GLN A 136 18.40 -20.82 7.98
N PRO A 137 18.33 -22.13 7.66
CA PRO A 137 19.52 -22.96 7.69
C PRO A 137 20.52 -22.43 6.68
N GLU A 138 21.81 -22.47 7.04
CA GLU A 138 22.99 -21.91 6.37
C GLU A 138 23.17 -22.28 4.87
N ALA A 139 22.28 -23.09 4.30
CA ALA A 139 22.31 -23.51 2.89
C ALA A 139 21.48 -22.63 1.92
N ALA A 140 20.63 -21.72 2.42
CA ALA A 140 19.84 -20.79 1.59
C ALA A 140 20.40 -19.33 1.59
N ALA A 141 21.54 -19.10 2.25
CA ALA A 141 22.14 -17.79 2.49
C ALA A 141 22.77 -17.14 1.24
N SER A 142 22.61 -17.74 0.05
CA SER A 142 23.15 -17.23 -1.22
C SER A 142 22.09 -16.66 -2.15
N GLN A 143 20.81 -16.64 -1.76
CA GLN A 143 19.79 -15.85 -2.42
C GLN A 143 19.47 -14.64 -1.55
N GLU A 144 20.05 -13.49 -1.93
CA GLU A 144 19.58 -12.18 -1.51
C GLU A 144 18.05 -12.15 -1.60
N PRO A 145 17.33 -11.64 -0.57
CA PRO A 145 15.89 -11.48 -0.65
C PRO A 145 15.55 -10.73 -1.93
N SER A 146 14.82 -11.37 -2.85
CA SER A 146 14.55 -10.77 -4.15
C SER A 146 13.78 -9.47 -3.93
N GLY A 147 14.29 -8.34 -4.46
CA GLY A 147 13.69 -7.01 -4.28
C GLY A 147 12.21 -6.95 -4.70
N ILE A 148 11.75 -7.95 -5.43
CA ILE A 148 10.37 -8.21 -5.81
C ILE A 148 9.44 -8.49 -4.62
N LEU A 149 9.91 -9.17 -3.57
CA LEU A 149 9.12 -9.48 -2.38
C LEU A 149 8.81 -8.19 -1.61
N PHE A 150 9.83 -7.35 -1.41
CA PHE A 150 9.66 -6.03 -0.82
C PHE A 150 8.75 -5.14 -1.67
N LYS A 151 8.92 -5.18 -3.00
CA LYS A 151 8.07 -4.44 -3.93
C LYS A 151 6.61 -4.88 -3.81
N PHE A 152 6.32 -6.17 -3.72
CA PHE A 152 4.97 -6.68 -3.54
C PHE A 152 4.32 -6.12 -2.27
N VAL A 153 5.02 -6.18 -1.13
CA VAL A 153 4.49 -5.66 0.15
C VAL A 153 4.24 -4.15 0.05
N LYS A 154 5.14 -3.38 -0.59
CA LYS A 154 4.92 -1.95 -0.86
C LYS A 154 3.70 -1.70 -1.75
N ILE A 155 3.45 -2.54 -2.74
CA ILE A 155 2.25 -2.46 -3.60
C ILE A 155 0.99 -2.73 -2.77
N VAL A 156 1.01 -3.74 -1.87
CA VAL A 156 -0.10 -3.98 -0.94
C VAL A 156 -0.38 -2.75 -0.10
N PHE A 157 0.66 -2.11 0.48
CA PHE A 157 0.47 -0.87 1.23
C PHE A 157 -0.19 0.21 0.37
N HIS A 158 0.32 0.46 -0.84
CA HIS A 158 -0.26 1.47 -1.71
C HIS A 158 -1.72 1.16 -2.12
N PHE A 159 -2.05 -0.12 -2.32
CA PHE A 159 -3.42 -0.56 -2.54
C PHE A 159 -4.34 -0.22 -1.36
N LEU A 160 -3.90 -0.51 -0.13
CA LEU A 160 -4.66 -0.16 1.08
C LEU A 160 -4.81 1.35 1.24
N GLU A 161 -3.77 2.13 0.92
CA GLU A 161 -3.84 3.59 0.93
C GLU A 161 -4.91 4.11 -0.04
N CYS A 162 -4.97 3.60 -1.27
CA CYS A 162 -6.00 4.00 -2.24
C CYS A 162 -7.42 3.66 -1.79
N LEU A 163 -7.60 2.60 -1.00
CA LEU A 163 -8.92 2.23 -0.46
C LEU A 163 -9.32 3.12 0.73
N TYR A 164 -8.39 3.39 1.64
CA TYR A 164 -8.70 4.01 2.94
C TYR A 164 -8.43 5.51 2.99
N ASP A 165 -7.60 6.06 2.10
CA ASP A 165 -7.32 7.48 1.92
C ASP A 165 -7.21 7.82 0.42
N PRO A 166 -8.32 7.72 -0.34
CA PRO A 166 -8.28 7.90 -1.79
C PRO A 166 -7.70 9.25 -2.21
N TYR A 167 -7.98 10.31 -1.45
CA TYR A 167 -7.50 11.66 -1.74
C TYR A 167 -6.05 11.93 -1.29
N PHE A 168 -5.36 10.93 -0.73
CA PHE A 168 -4.02 11.01 -0.16
C PHE A 168 -3.90 12.17 0.84
N ILE A 169 -4.92 12.36 1.67
CA ILE A 169 -4.99 13.38 2.72
C ILE A 169 -3.77 13.28 3.63
N TRP A 170 -3.37 12.06 4.00
CA TRP A 170 -2.19 11.83 4.82
C TRP A 170 -0.92 12.39 4.17
N ARG A 171 -0.66 12.05 2.90
CA ARG A 171 0.52 12.55 2.17
C ARG A 171 0.51 14.08 2.07
N LYS A 172 -0.65 14.69 1.81
CA LYS A 172 -0.82 16.15 1.73
C LYS A 172 -0.54 16.82 3.08
N ARG A 173 -1.06 16.26 4.18
CA ARG A 173 -0.81 16.73 5.56
C ARG A 173 0.67 16.65 5.92
N LEU A 174 1.37 15.58 5.53
CA LEU A 174 2.82 15.45 5.77
C LEU A 174 3.63 16.55 5.06
N LYS A 175 3.18 17.01 3.88
CA LYS A 175 3.78 18.15 3.16
C LYS A 175 3.30 19.52 3.68
N GLY A 176 2.42 19.56 4.69
CA GLY A 176 1.84 20.79 5.22
C GLY A 176 0.87 21.49 4.25
N TRP A 177 0.36 20.77 3.25
CA TRP A 177 -0.59 21.33 2.30
C TRP A 177 -1.99 21.39 2.90
N PRO A 178 -2.76 22.46 2.61
CA PRO A 178 -4.15 22.53 3.02
C PRO A 178 -4.95 21.40 2.34
N VAL A 179 -5.79 20.74 3.11
CA VAL A 179 -6.72 19.74 2.62
C VAL A 179 -8.11 20.32 2.74
N ASP A 180 -8.75 20.58 1.60
CA ASP A 180 -10.14 20.99 1.57
C ASP A 180 -11.03 19.75 1.68
N VAL A 181 -11.56 19.54 2.88
CA VAL A 181 -12.42 18.38 3.20
C VAL A 181 -13.78 18.52 2.51
N GLU A 182 -14.22 19.74 2.17
CA GLU A 182 -15.51 19.97 1.50
C GLU A 182 -15.49 19.52 0.03
N GLN A 183 -14.30 19.37 -0.57
CA GLN A 183 -14.10 18.87 -1.93
C GLN A 183 -13.96 17.34 -2.00
N VAL A 184 -14.01 16.65 -0.85
CA VAL A 184 -13.98 15.17 -0.77
C VAL A 184 -15.39 14.65 -1.10
N LEU A 185 -15.59 14.27 -2.37
CA LEU A 185 -16.89 13.82 -2.88
C LEU A 185 -17.16 12.34 -2.59
N SER A 186 -16.12 11.51 -2.56
CA SER A 186 -16.23 10.05 -2.45
C SER A 186 -15.78 9.56 -1.08
N LYS A 187 -16.50 8.58 -0.54
CA LYS A 187 -16.17 7.98 0.75
C LYS A 187 -15.09 6.90 0.57
N PRO A 188 -14.07 6.86 1.45
CA PRO A 188 -13.16 5.72 1.51
C PRO A 188 -13.90 4.42 1.84
N ALA A 189 -13.27 3.28 1.57
CA ALA A 189 -13.74 2.00 2.02
C ALA A 189 -13.74 1.91 3.55
N ALA A 190 -14.67 1.16 4.13
CA ALA A 190 -14.57 0.78 5.54
C ALA A 190 -13.34 -0.11 5.74
N VAL A 191 -12.61 0.09 6.84
CA VAL A 191 -11.46 -0.77 7.18
C VAL A 191 -11.90 -2.22 7.32
N HIS A 192 -11.23 -3.11 6.60
CA HIS A 192 -11.48 -4.54 6.69
C HIS A 192 -10.95 -5.10 8.02
N ASN A 193 -11.65 -6.08 8.58
CA ASN A 193 -11.36 -6.64 9.92
C ASN A 193 -9.93 -7.20 10.06
N GLU A 194 -9.33 -7.64 8.96
CA GLU A 194 -7.98 -8.22 8.91
C GLU A 194 -6.85 -7.18 8.97
N ILE A 195 -7.14 -5.90 8.74
CA ILE A 195 -6.11 -4.84 8.68
C ILE A 195 -5.48 -4.57 10.04
N ILE A 196 -6.27 -4.53 11.11
CA ILE A 196 -5.75 -4.23 12.46
C ILE A 196 -4.81 -5.36 12.93
N PRO A 197 -5.21 -6.65 12.88
CA PRO A 197 -4.29 -7.76 13.18
C PRO A 197 -3.04 -7.75 12.30
N PHE A 198 -3.21 -7.56 10.99
CA PHE A 198 -2.07 -7.47 10.05
C PHE A 198 -1.06 -6.40 10.46
N PHE A 199 -1.54 -5.21 10.82
CA PHE A 199 -0.69 -4.12 11.30
C PHE A 199 0.08 -4.54 12.55
N HIS A 200 -0.60 -5.07 13.56
CA HIS A 200 0.04 -5.50 14.82
C HIS A 200 1.08 -6.61 14.60
N GLU A 201 0.80 -7.57 13.74
CA GLU A 201 1.75 -8.64 13.38
C GLU A 201 2.98 -8.09 12.67
N CYS A 202 2.81 -7.12 11.77
CA CYS A 202 3.93 -6.54 11.03
C CYS A 202 4.99 -5.90 11.97
N PHE A 203 4.58 -5.21 13.03
CA PHE A 203 5.50 -4.61 14.00
C PHE A 203 6.20 -5.63 14.93
N GLN A 204 5.81 -6.90 14.86
CA GLN A 204 6.44 -7.99 15.61
C GLN A 204 7.60 -8.65 14.85
N TYR A 205 7.80 -8.39 13.56
CA TYR A 205 8.94 -8.96 12.83
C TYR A 205 10.25 -8.28 13.24
N PRO A 206 11.21 -8.98 13.88
CA PRO A 206 12.48 -8.38 14.29
C PRO A 206 13.29 -7.96 13.06
N GLY A 207 13.87 -6.76 13.10
CA GLY A 207 14.67 -6.23 11.99
C GLY A 207 13.87 -5.91 10.73
N LEU A 208 12.56 -5.66 10.83
CA LEU A 208 11.74 -5.18 9.71
C LEU A 208 12.43 -4.01 9.01
N SER A 209 12.52 -4.03 7.67
CA SER A 209 13.28 -3.01 6.95
C SER A 209 12.66 -1.62 7.15
N ARG A 210 13.50 -0.58 7.19
CA ARG A 210 13.04 0.81 7.42
C ARG A 210 12.00 1.25 6.41
N GLY A 211 12.12 0.83 5.15
CA GLY A 211 11.13 1.13 4.12
C GLY A 211 9.75 0.54 4.43
N LEU A 212 9.70 -0.69 4.96
CA LEU A 212 8.44 -1.32 5.35
C LEU A 212 7.87 -0.72 6.64
N GLN A 213 8.71 -0.39 7.63
CA GLN A 213 8.28 0.33 8.83
C GLN A 213 7.60 1.66 8.47
N LYS A 214 8.23 2.45 7.60
CA LYS A 214 7.65 3.69 7.08
C LYS A 214 6.33 3.42 6.34
N GLY A 215 6.32 2.42 5.45
CA GLY A 215 5.11 2.01 4.72
C GLY A 215 3.93 1.75 5.66
N LEU A 216 4.13 0.96 6.72
CA LEU A 216 3.09 0.69 7.72
C LEU A 216 2.59 1.94 8.43
N LEU A 217 3.50 2.82 8.86
CA LEU A 217 3.14 4.09 9.48
C LEU A 217 2.37 4.99 8.50
N HIS A 218 2.71 4.97 7.21
CA HIS A 218 1.95 5.69 6.19
C HIS A 218 0.54 5.12 6.03
N ILE A 219 0.36 3.80 6.04
CA ILE A 219 -0.98 3.20 5.94
C ILE A 219 -1.82 3.50 7.18
N LEU A 220 -1.22 3.47 8.37
CA LEU A 220 -1.91 3.87 9.59
C LEU A 220 -2.38 5.33 9.52
N GLY A 221 -1.48 6.23 9.09
CA GLY A 221 -1.80 7.64 8.89
C GLY A 221 -2.90 7.85 7.85
N ALA A 222 -2.86 7.13 6.73
CA ALA A 222 -3.88 7.12 5.69
C ALA A 222 -5.24 6.68 6.24
N ILE A 223 -5.32 5.55 6.94
CA ILE A 223 -6.55 5.04 7.55
C ILE A 223 -7.17 6.08 8.50
N MET A 224 -6.35 6.71 9.36
CA MET A 224 -6.83 7.73 10.29
C MET A 224 -7.26 9.03 9.62
N CYS A 225 -6.60 9.42 8.53
CA CYS A 225 -6.89 10.68 7.85
C CYS A 225 -8.02 10.58 6.82
N GLY A 226 -8.27 9.41 6.26
CA GLY A 226 -9.22 9.23 5.17
C GLY A 226 -10.68 9.25 5.65
N ALA A 227 -10.99 8.57 6.75
CA ALA A 227 -12.33 8.59 7.33
C ALA A 227 -12.30 8.50 8.86
N GLU A 228 -13.12 9.31 9.52
CA GLU A 228 -13.26 9.31 10.98
C GLU A 228 -13.70 7.96 11.53
N THR A 229 -14.69 7.31 10.90
CA THR A 229 -15.15 5.97 11.31
C THR A 229 -14.02 4.94 11.28
N ASN A 230 -13.12 5.02 10.30
CA ASN A 230 -11.95 4.16 10.20
C ASN A 230 -10.89 4.52 11.24
N ALA A 231 -10.71 5.81 11.51
CA ALA A 231 -9.80 6.31 12.53
C ALA A 231 -10.17 5.74 13.90
N VAL A 232 -11.43 5.85 14.31
CA VAL A 232 -11.91 5.32 15.60
C VAL A 232 -11.67 3.81 15.71
N LEU A 233 -11.87 3.06 14.62
CA LEU A 233 -11.64 1.62 14.61
C LEU A 233 -10.16 1.25 14.77
N VAL A 234 -9.25 1.98 14.11
CA VAL A 234 -7.81 1.64 14.14
C VAL A 234 -7.11 2.14 15.40
N VAL A 235 -7.61 3.21 16.04
CA VAL A 235 -7.07 3.74 17.30
C VAL A 235 -7.59 2.92 18.48
N THR A 236 -6.98 1.73 18.65
CA THR A 236 -7.19 0.85 19.81
C THR A 236 -6.05 1.01 20.82
N PRO A 237 -6.23 0.59 22.10
CA PRO A 237 -5.13 0.56 23.07
C PRO A 237 -3.90 -0.17 22.54
N ALA A 238 -4.09 -1.31 21.88
CA ALA A 238 -3.00 -2.08 21.28
C ALA A 238 -2.27 -1.32 20.16
N SER A 239 -3.01 -0.63 19.28
CA SER A 239 -2.40 0.20 18.23
C SER A 239 -1.59 1.36 18.81
N VAL A 240 -2.09 2.01 19.88
CA VAL A 240 -1.37 3.07 20.58
C VAL A 240 -0.08 2.54 21.20
N ASP A 241 -0.12 1.39 21.88
CA ASP A 241 1.05 0.76 22.48
C ASP A 241 2.12 0.40 21.42
N VAL A 242 1.71 -0.14 20.28
CA VAL A 242 2.61 -0.43 19.15
C VAL A 242 3.26 0.86 18.64
N VAL A 243 2.49 1.92 18.39
CA VAL A 243 3.04 3.18 17.88
C VAL A 243 3.98 3.85 18.90
N LEU A 244 3.64 3.84 20.19
CA LEU A 244 4.51 4.39 21.24
C LEU A 244 5.78 3.57 21.47
N SER A 245 5.70 2.24 21.31
CA SER A 245 6.88 1.38 21.36
C SER A 245 7.81 1.61 20.16
N VAL A 246 7.27 1.87 18.96
CA VAL A 246 8.06 2.30 17.80
C VAL A 246 8.71 3.67 18.06
N LEU A 247 7.94 4.64 18.58
CA LEU A 247 8.44 5.98 18.88
C LEU A 247 9.61 5.96 19.88
N SER A 248 9.52 5.09 20.89
CA SER A 248 10.56 4.91 21.90
C SER A 248 11.72 4.01 21.46
N GLY A 249 11.68 3.46 20.24
CA GLY A 249 12.68 2.53 19.72
C GLY A 249 12.68 1.15 20.39
N LYS A 250 11.65 0.84 21.18
CA LYS A 250 11.53 -0.41 21.94
C LYS A 250 10.74 -1.49 21.19
N ALA A 251 10.01 -1.14 20.13
CA ALA A 251 9.26 -2.10 19.34
C ALA A 251 10.15 -3.19 18.77
N GLN A 252 9.62 -4.41 18.65
CA GLN A 252 10.35 -5.57 18.16
C GLN A 252 10.86 -5.36 16.73
N CYS A 253 10.10 -4.68 15.87
CA CYS A 253 10.55 -4.29 14.53
C CYS A 253 11.77 -3.36 14.50
N CYS A 254 12.02 -2.61 15.57
CA CYS A 254 13.20 -1.77 15.73
C CYS A 254 14.40 -2.55 16.29
N GLN A 255 14.19 -3.80 16.73
CA GLN A 255 15.22 -4.67 17.29
C GLN A 255 15.74 -5.62 16.19
N GLY A 256 16.95 -5.35 15.69
CA GLY A 256 17.59 -6.13 14.63
C GLY A 256 18.84 -5.41 14.11
N VAL A 257 19.91 -6.17 13.86
CA VAL A 257 21.30 -5.69 13.65
C VAL A 257 21.40 -4.53 12.66
N GLU A 258 22.22 -3.52 12.99
CA GLU A 258 22.60 -2.34 12.18
C GLU A 258 23.36 -2.67 10.87
N GLY A 259 23.06 -3.80 10.21
CA GLY A 259 23.80 -4.30 9.05
C GLY A 259 23.38 -3.72 7.70
N ASP A 260 22.18 -3.16 7.57
CA ASP A 260 21.55 -2.96 6.25
C ASP A 260 21.54 -1.52 5.74
N THR A 261 22.42 -0.68 6.26
CA THR A 261 22.55 0.72 5.81
C THR A 261 23.40 0.86 4.54
N ARG A 262 23.91 -0.24 3.94
CA ARG A 262 24.81 -0.19 2.78
C ARG A 262 24.24 -0.75 1.46
N LEU A 263 23.06 -1.36 1.45
CA LEU A 263 22.58 -2.11 0.26
C LEU A 263 21.62 -1.35 -0.68
N LEU A 264 21.32 -0.07 -0.42
CA LEU A 264 20.47 0.75 -1.30
C LEU A 264 21.17 1.97 -1.93
N GLU A 265 22.44 2.23 -1.63
CA GLU A 265 23.20 3.34 -2.23
C GLU A 265 23.85 3.00 -3.59
N GLY A 266 23.76 1.75 -4.06
CA GLY A 266 24.43 1.27 -5.28
C GLY A 266 23.76 1.63 -6.62
N LEU A 267 22.74 2.49 -6.67
CA LEU A 267 22.04 2.85 -7.92
C LEU A 267 22.11 4.33 -8.31
N VAL A 268 22.95 5.13 -7.66
CA VAL A 268 23.22 6.51 -8.10
C VAL A 268 24.70 6.64 -8.40
N GLY A 269 25.00 6.96 -9.66
CA GLY A 269 26.34 7.02 -10.22
C GLY A 269 27.30 7.93 -9.45
N GLU A 270 28.56 7.56 -9.53
CA GLU A 270 29.71 8.27 -8.97
C GLU A 270 29.73 9.75 -9.37
N GLY A 271 29.79 10.64 -8.38
CA GLY A 271 30.11 12.04 -8.60
C GLY A 271 29.78 12.97 -7.44
N GLY A 272 30.80 13.28 -6.61
CA GLY A 272 30.91 14.58 -5.94
C GLY A 272 30.39 14.68 -4.50
N GLU A 273 31.32 15.00 -3.59
CA GLU A 273 31.14 15.25 -2.16
C GLU A 273 30.08 16.32 -1.84
N SER A 274 29.22 16.05 -0.85
CA SER A 274 28.75 17.05 0.14
C SER A 274 27.97 16.36 1.25
N SER A 275 28.52 16.47 2.45
CA SER A 275 27.99 16.08 3.76
C SER A 275 26.53 16.49 4.00
N THR A 276 25.65 15.50 4.18
CA THR A 276 24.49 15.55 5.09
C THR A 276 24.14 14.12 5.48
N SER A 277 24.74 13.61 6.55
CA SER A 277 24.24 12.41 7.23
C SER A 277 22.91 12.78 7.90
N VAL A 278 21.82 12.82 7.13
CA VAL A 278 20.47 12.91 7.69
C VAL A 278 20.29 11.69 8.58
N ASN A 279 20.12 11.91 9.87
CA ASN A 279 20.02 10.88 10.89
C ASN A 279 18.78 10.03 10.57
N VAL A 280 18.95 8.90 9.88
CA VAL A 280 17.84 8.12 9.29
C VAL A 280 16.84 7.60 10.34
N THR A 281 17.26 7.55 11.62
CA THR A 281 16.40 7.25 12.79
C THR A 281 15.39 8.38 13.09
N GLU A 282 15.74 9.64 12.81
CA GLU A 282 14.86 10.80 13.04
C GLU A 282 13.62 10.76 12.14
N ASP A 283 13.71 10.17 10.95
CA ASP A 283 12.61 10.14 9.98
C ASP A 283 11.47 9.20 10.41
N ILE A 284 11.81 8.01 10.94
CA ILE A 284 10.80 7.08 11.48
C ILE A 284 10.15 7.68 12.73
N GLN A 285 10.93 8.20 13.68
CA GLN A 285 10.40 8.81 14.89
C GLN A 285 9.49 10.01 14.59
N HIS A 286 9.89 10.86 13.63
CA HIS A 286 9.08 11.98 13.20
C HIS A 286 7.76 11.53 12.56
N LEU A 287 7.81 10.52 11.67
CA LEU A 287 6.61 9.95 11.07
C LEU A 287 5.70 9.30 12.13
N THR A 288 6.27 8.56 13.09
CA THR A 288 5.53 7.97 14.21
C THR A 288 4.88 9.05 15.07
N LEU A 289 5.56 10.17 15.34
CA LEU A 289 5.00 11.29 16.07
C LEU A 289 3.79 11.90 15.33
N LYS A 290 3.83 12.00 14.00
CA LYS A 290 2.68 12.43 13.21
C LYS A 290 1.49 11.46 13.37
N CYS A 291 1.74 10.16 13.40
CA CYS A 291 0.70 9.17 13.70
C CYS A 291 0.11 9.34 15.10
N VAL A 292 0.95 9.57 16.13
CA VAL A 292 0.50 9.82 17.51
C VAL A 292 -0.39 11.07 17.57
N VAL A 293 -0.02 12.15 16.90
CA VAL A 293 -0.85 13.37 16.83
C VAL A 293 -2.22 13.05 16.23
N CYS A 294 -2.28 12.29 15.14
CA CYS A 294 -3.55 11.87 14.56
C CYS A 294 -4.36 11.01 15.54
N MET A 295 -3.74 10.08 16.27
CA MET A 295 -4.43 9.25 17.26
C MET A 295 -5.06 10.10 18.38
N VAL A 296 -4.33 11.09 18.90
CA VAL A 296 -4.83 12.00 19.94
C VAL A 296 -5.99 12.84 19.42
N GLN A 297 -5.89 13.35 18.19
CA GLN A 297 -6.97 14.10 17.54
C GLN A 297 -8.23 13.25 17.40
N THR A 298 -8.10 12.01 16.92
CA THR A 298 -9.23 11.08 16.80
C THR A 298 -9.92 10.84 18.14
N LEU A 299 -9.14 10.56 19.20
CA LEU A 299 -9.69 10.32 20.54
C LEU A 299 -10.39 11.55 21.12
N HIS A 300 -9.82 12.74 20.89
CA HIS A 300 -10.41 13.99 21.37
C HIS A 300 -11.75 14.30 20.69
N LEU A 301 -11.83 14.15 19.37
CA LEU A 301 -13.05 14.37 18.60
C LEU A 301 -14.13 13.35 18.98
N SER A 302 -13.75 12.08 19.09
CA SER A 302 -14.68 10.99 19.47
C SER A 302 -15.28 11.16 20.87
N ALA A 303 -14.55 11.81 21.77
CA ALA A 303 -15.00 12.08 23.14
C ALA A 303 -15.94 13.30 23.23
N ALA A 304 -15.95 14.17 22.22
CA ALA A 304 -16.84 15.34 22.17
C ALA A 304 -18.26 14.98 21.68
N ASP A 305 -18.40 13.85 20.98
CA ASP A 305 -19.67 13.34 20.45
C ASP A 305 -20.41 12.37 21.41
N GLN A 306 -19.89 12.16 22.62
CA GLN A 306 -20.49 11.34 23.70
C GLN A 306 -21.09 12.19 24.82
#